data_AF-A0A8K0R2U0-F1
#
_entry.id   AF-A0A8K0R2U0-F1
#
_cell.length_a   1.000
_cell.length_b   1.000
_cell.length_c   1.000
_cell.angle_alpha   90.00
_cell.angle_beta   90.00
_cell.angle_gamma   90.00
#
_symmetry.space_group_name_H-M   'P 1'
#
loop_
_entity.id
_entity.type
_entity.pdbx_description
1 polymer ?
#
loop_
_entity_poly.entity_id
_entity_poly.type
_entity_poly.pdbx_seq_one_letter_code
_entity_poly.pdbx_strand_id
1 'polypeptide(L)'
;MAQDRIYTIASPVPMYILLVMSICLCMYFCFIGVVIVRLWFYQGALGPEAEKFMIVALDHKQKVVHKEPREVANVARHNRHTVFPQVEEHPATDSAANPFSDAHTIHESLPHPPTIPAITIEGAHDEDEDFESFEDPDAARRYFAEERRISRLPAFDQDDCGDGAEFPNVPYALTPVEEPRLRGLVETKTYLELGLRKASTLSEWLNVNKSYEEIHAARNSLLARKQMECVQTEAESRTACEELLDEVVKHVCVKYPEMFSRKTKNLQKYVRNEQTGKEYAIVKPFERPPLVLAARLAMDDFCIFMKDDFTRRWYLKASATLFPAGWNMRKYIGKSIDEIVDRANDPMIMWSSTLLEVLIFASSNGFPDMSNILHLHFTNDTLFTRTSTYIQTRAAKVPLSDALFIQRPVDLFSGNISNLVPSNLYVRREFQTFRLLPSSGAVVMSTRTEFKKLTDLSVRWEKAELMSEIGEWDEHEASFKGRDLWIRAVRAHCEGTDVFRDDETVSDAGDLNVV
;
A
#
# COMPACT_ATOMS: atom_id res chain seq x y z
N MET A 1 75.99 -12.59 59.57
CA MET A 1 75.29 -13.70 58.90
C MET A 1 73.80 -13.40 58.92
N ALA A 2 73.27 -12.84 57.85
CA ALA A 2 71.84 -12.82 57.54
C ALA A 2 71.76 -12.58 56.03
N GLN A 3 71.20 -13.57 55.33
CA GLN A 3 71.27 -13.69 53.88
C GLN A 3 69.90 -13.33 53.33
N ASP A 4 69.79 -12.14 52.74
CA ASP A 4 68.53 -11.68 52.14
C ASP A 4 68.26 -12.47 50.84
N ARG A 5 67.19 -13.27 50.88
CA ARG A 5 66.66 -14.00 49.73
C ARG A 5 65.96 -13.01 48.80
N ILE A 6 66.51 -12.88 47.60
CA ILE A 6 65.89 -12.13 46.50
C ILE A 6 64.72 -12.97 45.97
N TYR A 7 63.48 -12.47 46.14
CA TYR A 7 62.28 -13.05 45.56
C TYR A 7 62.18 -12.66 44.08
N THR A 8 62.38 -13.62 43.18
CA THR A 8 62.10 -13.46 41.74
C THR A 8 60.59 -13.51 41.50
N ILE A 9 60.01 -12.39 41.07
CA ILE A 9 58.59 -12.28 40.73
C ILE A 9 58.31 -13.15 39.48
N ALA A 10 57.45 -14.15 39.64
CA ALA A 10 57.06 -15.04 38.55
C ALA A 10 56.21 -14.29 37.51
N SER A 11 56.48 -14.54 36.23
CA SER A 11 55.74 -13.98 35.09
C SER A 11 54.24 -14.28 35.20
N PRO A 12 53.34 -13.28 35.02
CA PRO A 12 51.89 -13.49 35.10
C PRO A 12 51.27 -14.14 33.85
N VAL A 13 52.07 -14.36 32.80
CA VAL A 13 51.63 -14.92 31.51
C VAL A 13 50.90 -16.27 31.64
N PRO A 14 51.34 -17.23 32.47
CA PRO A 14 50.64 -18.51 32.63
C PRO A 14 49.22 -18.37 33.23
N MET A 15 49.01 -17.38 34.09
CA MET A 15 47.70 -17.10 34.69
C MET A 15 46.70 -16.58 33.65
N TYR A 16 47.14 -15.70 32.75
CA TYR A 16 46.28 -15.20 31.68
C TYR A 16 45.89 -16.29 30.67
N ILE A 17 46.81 -17.22 30.37
CA ILE A 17 46.52 -18.37 29.49
C ILE A 17 45.46 -19.27 30.13
N LEU A 18 45.59 -19.56 31.43
CA LEU A 18 44.59 -20.36 32.16
C LEU A 18 43.23 -19.66 32.23
N LEU A 19 43.21 -18.34 32.41
CA LEU A 19 41.97 -17.55 32.41
C LEU A 19 41.25 -17.65 31.06
N VAL A 20 41.97 -17.48 29.95
CA VAL A 20 41.38 -17.57 28.60
C VAL A 20 40.85 -18.98 28.34
N MET A 21 41.60 -20.01 28.72
CA MET A 21 41.14 -21.41 28.60
C MET A 21 39.87 -21.67 29.41
N SER A 22 39.77 -21.12 30.63
CA SER A 22 38.56 -21.22 31.45
C SER A 22 37.36 -20.56 30.80
N ILE A 23 37.53 -19.38 30.19
CA ILE A 23 36.44 -18.67 29.49
C ILE A 23 35.96 -19.47 28.27
N CYS A 24 36.88 -20.00 27.48
CA CYS A 24 36.55 -20.85 26.33
C CYS A 24 35.81 -22.13 26.77
N LEU A 25 36.23 -22.74 27.88
CA LEU A 25 35.56 -23.92 28.44
C LEU A 25 34.13 -23.60 28.89
N CYS A 26 33.91 -22.46 29.55
CA CYS A 26 32.57 -22.01 29.94
C CYS A 26 31.66 -21.77 28.72
N MET A 27 32.18 -21.15 27.66
CA MET A 27 31.41 -20.95 26.41
C MET A 27 31.05 -22.29 25.75
N TYR A 28 31.95 -23.26 25.76
CA TYR A 28 31.69 -24.60 25.22
C TYR A 28 30.58 -25.33 25.97
N PHE A 29 30.59 -25.29 27.30
CA PHE A 29 29.51 -25.91 28.10
C PHE A 29 28.17 -25.19 27.95
N CYS A 30 28.17 -23.86 27.77
CA CYS A 30 26.95 -23.11 27.45
C CYS A 30 26.36 -23.55 26.11
N PHE A 31 27.20 -23.72 25.08
CA PHE A 31 26.79 -24.25 23.79
C PHE A 31 26.21 -25.67 23.90
N ILE A 32 26.89 -26.58 24.61
CA ILE A 32 26.38 -27.94 24.87
C ILE A 32 25.01 -27.90 25.55
N GLY A 33 24.83 -27.03 26.55
CA GLY A 33 23.55 -26.87 27.24
C GLY A 33 22.41 -26.47 26.31
N VAL A 34 22.66 -25.51 25.40
CA VAL A 34 21.67 -25.09 24.39
C VAL A 34 21.34 -26.23 23.42
N VAL A 35 22.35 -27.01 23.00
CA VAL A 35 22.16 -28.16 22.10
C VAL A 35 21.35 -29.27 22.77
N ILE A 36 21.63 -29.60 24.03
CA ILE A 36 20.90 -30.63 24.76
C ILE A 36 19.43 -30.22 24.98
N VAL A 37 19.18 -28.96 25.37
CA VAL A 37 17.80 -28.45 25.53
C VAL A 37 17.05 -28.49 24.19
N ARG A 38 17.70 -28.12 23.09
CA ARG A 38 17.11 -28.26 21.75
C ARG A 38 16.79 -29.71 21.41
N LEU A 39 17.75 -30.63 21.59
CA LEU A 39 17.54 -32.05 21.31
C LEU A 39 16.42 -32.65 22.16
N TRP A 40 16.31 -32.24 23.44
CA TRP A 40 15.22 -32.65 24.32
C TRP A 40 13.86 -32.09 23.85
N PHE A 41 13.82 -30.82 23.45
CA PHE A 41 12.62 -30.20 22.87
C PHE A 41 12.17 -30.91 21.57
N TYR A 42 13.12 -31.35 20.74
CA TYR A 42 12.83 -32.11 19.52
C TYR A 42 12.45 -33.57 19.76
N GLN A 43 12.87 -34.19 20.88
CA GLN A 43 12.41 -35.54 21.25
C GLN A 43 10.95 -35.57 21.75
N GLY A 44 10.41 -34.45 22.23
CA GLY A 44 9.01 -34.35 22.66
C GLY A 44 7.98 -34.24 21.53
N ALA A 45 8.43 -34.15 20.26
CA ALA A 45 7.58 -33.95 19.09
C ALA A 45 7.51 -35.18 18.16
N LEU A 46 7.79 -36.37 18.67
CA LEU A 46 7.65 -37.64 17.94
C LEU A 46 6.36 -38.33 18.40
N GLY A 47 5.23 -37.87 17.86
CA GLY A 47 4.06 -38.74 17.71
C GLY A 47 4.40 -39.93 16.79
N PRO A 48 3.59 -41.00 16.77
CA PRO A 48 3.90 -42.19 15.98
C PRO A 48 4.04 -41.84 14.49
N GLU A 49 5.01 -42.48 13.82
CA GLU A 49 5.35 -42.24 12.41
C GLU A 49 4.13 -42.37 11.49
N ALA A 50 3.91 -41.38 10.63
CA ALA A 50 2.84 -41.43 9.64
C ALA A 50 3.25 -42.31 8.45
N GLU A 51 2.47 -43.35 8.17
CA GLU A 51 2.61 -44.16 6.94
C GLU A 51 2.25 -43.32 5.71
N LYS A 52 3.15 -43.27 4.72
CA LYS A 52 3.01 -42.50 3.47
C LYS A 52 2.45 -43.36 2.34
N PHE A 53 1.49 -42.81 1.59
CA PHE A 53 1.02 -43.37 0.32
C PHE A 53 1.57 -42.56 -0.87
N MET A 54 2.05 -43.24 -1.92
CA MET A 54 2.39 -42.60 -3.20
C MET A 54 1.15 -42.54 -4.10
N ILE A 55 0.73 -41.33 -4.46
CA ILE A 55 -0.31 -41.10 -5.47
C ILE A 55 0.37 -40.73 -6.79
N VAL A 56 0.30 -41.63 -7.77
CA VAL A 56 0.81 -41.39 -9.13
C VAL A 56 -0.36 -40.96 -10.02
N ALA A 57 -0.22 -39.79 -10.66
CA ALA A 57 -1.20 -39.29 -11.62
C ALA A 57 -1.28 -40.21 -12.86
N LEU A 58 -2.50 -40.58 -13.24
CA LEU A 58 -2.81 -41.59 -14.26
C LEU A 58 -2.55 -41.17 -15.72
N ASP A 59 -1.92 -40.02 -15.97
CA ASP A 59 -1.76 -39.49 -17.34
C ASP A 59 -0.46 -39.87 -18.05
N HIS A 60 0.36 -40.76 -17.48
CA HIS A 60 1.62 -41.19 -18.12
C HIS A 60 1.71 -42.65 -18.59
N LYS A 61 0.58 -43.36 -18.78
CA LYS A 61 0.62 -44.67 -19.45
C LYS A 61 -0.36 -44.78 -20.62
N GLN A 62 0.03 -44.22 -21.78
CA GLN A 62 -0.43 -44.76 -23.07
C GLN A 62 0.67 -44.78 -24.15
N LYS A 63 1.08 -46.00 -24.51
CA LYS A 63 1.13 -46.58 -25.88
C LYS A 63 1.59 -48.05 -25.78
N VAL A 64 0.64 -49.01 -25.70
CA VAL A 64 0.13 -49.91 -26.78
C VAL A 64 1.16 -50.90 -27.33
N VAL A 65 0.94 -52.20 -27.15
CA VAL A 65 0.99 -53.23 -28.23
C VAL A 65 -0.04 -54.35 -27.97
N HIS A 66 -0.85 -54.63 -28.99
CA HIS A 66 -1.84 -55.71 -29.10
C HIS A 66 -1.22 -57.12 -29.24
N LYS A 67 -1.89 -58.14 -28.68
CA LYS A 67 -2.03 -59.47 -29.31
C LYS A 67 -3.23 -60.26 -28.74
N GLU A 68 -4.17 -60.63 -29.61
CA GLU A 68 -5.26 -61.60 -29.35
C GLU A 68 -4.78 -63.06 -29.62
N PRO A 69 -5.64 -64.10 -29.51
CA PRO A 69 -6.12 -64.67 -28.26
C PRO A 69 -5.85 -66.20 -28.20
N ARG A 70 -5.83 -66.77 -26.99
CA ARG A 70 -6.11 -68.21 -26.83
C ARG A 70 -6.72 -68.49 -25.46
N GLU A 71 -7.92 -69.06 -25.52
CA GLU A 71 -8.75 -69.51 -24.41
C GLU A 71 -8.03 -70.58 -23.58
N VAL A 72 -8.13 -70.52 -22.25
CA VAL A 72 -8.80 -71.51 -21.39
C VAL A 72 -9.00 -70.93 -19.98
N ALA A 73 -10.28 -70.96 -19.56
CA ALA A 73 -10.86 -71.08 -18.21
C ALA A 73 -10.66 -69.98 -17.11
N ASN A 74 -11.78 -69.26 -16.91
CA ASN A 74 -12.49 -69.08 -15.63
C ASN A 74 -11.69 -68.68 -14.38
N VAL A 75 -11.53 -67.37 -14.16
CA VAL A 75 -11.71 -66.76 -12.83
C VAL A 75 -12.40 -65.40 -12.99
N ALA A 76 -13.45 -65.18 -12.20
CA ALA A 76 -14.44 -64.12 -12.34
C ALA A 76 -13.86 -62.69 -12.27
N ARG A 77 -14.00 -61.92 -13.35
CA ARG A 77 -13.92 -60.45 -13.32
C ARG A 77 -15.33 -59.88 -13.19
N HIS A 78 -15.73 -59.54 -11.97
CA HIS A 78 -16.84 -58.61 -11.76
C HIS A 78 -16.35 -57.20 -12.08
N ASN A 79 -16.89 -56.61 -13.15
CA ASN A 79 -16.95 -55.17 -13.30
C ASN A 79 -17.59 -54.59 -12.03
N ARG A 80 -16.86 -53.79 -11.26
CA ARG A 80 -17.47 -52.88 -10.29
C ARG A 80 -17.41 -51.48 -10.86
N HIS A 81 -18.54 -51.08 -11.43
CA HIS A 81 -18.95 -49.69 -11.51
C HIS A 81 -18.76 -49.03 -10.14
N THR A 82 -18.23 -47.81 -10.11
CA THR A 82 -18.45 -46.90 -8.99
C THR A 82 -19.94 -46.58 -8.93
N VAL A 83 -20.64 -47.18 -7.97
CA VAL A 83 -21.99 -46.80 -7.59
C VAL A 83 -21.84 -45.60 -6.65
N PHE A 84 -22.26 -44.42 -7.11
CA PHE A 84 -22.52 -43.30 -6.21
C PHE A 84 -23.78 -43.63 -5.38
N PRO A 85 -23.83 -43.31 -4.07
CA PRO A 85 -25.07 -43.43 -3.32
C PRO A 85 -26.15 -42.57 -3.97
N GLN A 86 -27.32 -43.16 -4.22
CA GLN A 86 -28.50 -42.42 -4.65
C GLN A 86 -28.90 -41.45 -3.54
N VAL A 87 -29.07 -40.18 -3.90
CA VAL A 87 -29.79 -39.19 -3.10
C VAL A 87 -31.26 -39.62 -3.09
N GLU A 88 -31.78 -40.00 -1.92
CA GLU A 88 -33.22 -40.17 -1.73
C GLU A 88 -33.88 -38.78 -1.79
N GLU A 89 -34.71 -38.58 -2.81
CA GLU A 89 -35.73 -37.52 -2.81
C GLU A 89 -36.88 -37.95 -1.88
N HIS A 90 -37.17 -37.14 -0.87
CA HIS A 90 -38.44 -37.22 -0.13
C HIS A 90 -39.08 -35.83 0.06
N PRO A 91 -40.42 -35.79 0.16
CA PRO A 91 -41.24 -34.83 -0.56
C PRO A 91 -41.54 -33.54 0.24
N ALA A 92 -41.94 -32.51 -0.50
CA ALA A 92 -42.35 -31.21 0.02
C ALA A 92 -43.51 -31.31 1.04
N THR A 93 -43.32 -30.69 2.21
CA THR A 93 -44.40 -30.19 3.07
C THR A 93 -43.94 -28.92 3.78
N ASP A 94 -44.74 -27.87 3.60
CA ASP A 94 -44.57 -26.52 4.16
C ASP A 94 -44.52 -26.50 5.69
N SER A 95 -43.48 -25.92 6.29
CA SER A 95 -43.59 -24.95 7.40
C SER A 95 -42.21 -24.43 7.81
N ALA A 96 -42.13 -23.12 8.07
CA ALA A 96 -40.93 -22.43 8.49
C ALA A 96 -40.64 -22.65 9.99
N ALA A 97 -39.58 -23.39 10.32
CA ALA A 97 -38.89 -23.34 11.61
C ALA A 97 -37.49 -24.00 11.54
N ASN A 98 -36.51 -23.34 12.20
CA ASN A 98 -35.11 -23.71 12.47
C ASN A 98 -34.64 -25.17 12.22
N PRO A 99 -33.53 -25.41 11.50
CA PRO A 99 -33.04 -26.77 11.19
C PRO A 99 -32.10 -27.40 12.23
N PHE A 100 -31.99 -26.88 13.46
CA PHE A 100 -31.07 -27.46 14.47
C PHE A 100 -31.64 -27.49 15.90
N SER A 101 -32.88 -27.93 16.08
CA SER A 101 -33.35 -28.39 17.40
C SER A 101 -33.53 -29.90 17.38
N ASP A 102 -32.94 -30.55 18.39
CA ASP A 102 -33.14 -31.96 18.76
C ASP A 102 -32.15 -32.98 18.16
N ALA A 103 -30.92 -32.94 18.67
CA ALA A 103 -30.05 -34.11 18.69
C ALA A 103 -29.36 -34.28 20.07
N HIS A 104 -30.15 -34.20 21.14
CA HIS A 104 -29.79 -34.82 22.42
C HIS A 104 -30.57 -36.12 22.58
N THR A 105 -30.12 -37.16 21.88
CA THR A 105 -30.43 -38.55 22.27
C THR A 105 -29.13 -39.34 22.25
N ILE A 106 -28.53 -39.42 23.43
CA ILE A 106 -27.35 -40.24 23.72
C ILE A 106 -27.79 -41.71 23.63
N HIS A 107 -27.18 -42.49 22.73
CA HIS A 107 -27.11 -43.93 22.89
C HIS A 107 -25.68 -44.29 23.29
N GLU A 108 -25.52 -44.62 24.56
CA GLU A 108 -24.30 -45.17 25.15
C GLU A 108 -23.97 -46.56 24.59
N SER A 109 -22.67 -46.85 24.63
CA SER A 109 -21.99 -48.15 24.63
C SER A 109 -21.61 -48.78 23.28
N LEU A 110 -20.31 -48.66 22.96
CA LEU A 110 -19.45 -49.77 22.51
C LEU A 110 -17.96 -49.34 22.61
N PRO A 111 -17.09 -50.10 23.29
CA PRO A 111 -15.67 -49.80 23.35
C PRO A 111 -14.95 -50.36 22.11
N HIS A 112 -14.10 -49.51 21.51
CA HIS A 112 -13.19 -49.74 20.38
C HIS A 112 -13.76 -49.50 18.96
N PRO A 113 -13.09 -48.65 18.14
CA PRO A 113 -13.36 -48.59 16.71
C PRO A 113 -12.78 -49.84 16.00
N PRO A 114 -13.43 -50.34 14.94
CA PRO A 114 -12.97 -51.50 14.20
C PRO A 114 -11.75 -51.17 13.32
N THR A 115 -10.79 -52.08 13.37
CA THR A 115 -9.55 -52.11 12.63
C THR A 115 -9.79 -52.08 11.11
N ILE A 116 -9.12 -51.17 10.41
CA ILE A 116 -9.00 -51.14 8.94
C ILE A 116 -8.21 -52.41 8.51
N PRO A 117 -8.57 -53.09 7.40
CA PRO A 117 -7.89 -54.33 7.00
C PRO A 117 -6.45 -54.05 6.58
N ALA A 118 -5.51 -54.82 7.15
CA ALA A 118 -4.10 -54.82 6.77
C ALA A 118 -3.93 -55.40 5.36
N ILE A 119 -3.26 -54.66 4.49
CA ILE A 119 -2.73 -55.16 3.21
C ILE A 119 -1.22 -55.32 3.38
N THR A 120 -0.75 -56.56 3.34
CA THR A 120 0.67 -56.91 3.41
C THR A 120 1.32 -56.72 2.04
N ILE A 121 2.42 -55.99 1.96
CA ILE A 121 3.31 -55.98 0.78
C ILE A 121 4.72 -56.33 1.26
N GLU A 122 5.23 -57.46 0.80
CA GLU A 122 6.61 -57.90 0.99
C GLU A 122 7.55 -57.09 0.09
N GLY A 123 8.70 -56.66 0.62
CA GLY A 123 9.87 -56.24 -0.17
C GLY A 123 10.27 -54.77 -0.03
N ALA A 124 10.87 -54.41 1.10
CA ALA A 124 11.72 -53.23 1.22
C ALA A 124 13.04 -53.66 1.87
N HIS A 125 13.94 -54.21 1.06
CA HIS A 125 15.34 -54.36 1.42
C HIS A 125 16.13 -53.29 0.67
N ASP A 126 16.92 -52.56 1.44
CA ASP A 126 18.05 -51.76 0.98
C ASP A 126 18.97 -52.64 0.12
N GLU A 127 18.98 -52.49 -1.21
CA GLU A 127 20.04 -53.03 -2.08
C GLU A 127 19.98 -52.38 -3.48
N ASP A 128 21.07 -51.68 -3.82
CA ASP A 128 21.60 -51.35 -5.16
C ASP A 128 20.70 -50.58 -6.16
N GLU A 129 20.71 -49.24 -6.07
CA GLU A 129 20.24 -48.37 -7.17
C GLU A 129 21.28 -48.36 -8.32
N ASP A 130 21.00 -49.11 -9.38
CA ASP A 130 21.92 -49.33 -10.50
C ASP A 130 21.91 -48.15 -11.50
N PHE A 131 22.70 -47.11 -11.22
CA PHE A 131 22.77 -45.85 -11.99
C PHE A 131 23.44 -45.97 -13.37
N GLU A 132 24.02 -47.12 -13.73
CA GLU A 132 24.66 -47.36 -15.04
C GLU A 132 23.66 -47.56 -16.19
N SER A 133 22.37 -47.73 -15.87
CA SER A 133 21.30 -47.90 -16.85
C SER A 133 20.81 -46.59 -17.51
N PHE A 134 21.29 -45.44 -17.05
CA PHE A 134 20.91 -44.11 -17.55
C PHE A 134 21.90 -43.60 -18.61
N GLU A 135 21.39 -42.89 -19.64
CA GLU A 135 22.22 -42.33 -20.74
C GLU A 135 23.33 -41.37 -20.26
N ASP A 136 23.09 -40.64 -19.15
CA ASP A 136 24.10 -39.84 -18.45
C ASP A 136 24.07 -40.18 -16.95
N PRO A 137 24.97 -41.08 -16.49
CA PRO A 137 25.01 -41.53 -15.11
C PRO A 137 25.35 -40.40 -14.12
N ASP A 138 26.12 -39.39 -14.56
CA ASP A 138 26.54 -38.28 -13.71
C ASP A 138 25.41 -37.25 -13.53
N ALA A 139 24.61 -37.00 -14.57
CA ALA A 139 23.40 -36.20 -14.44
C ALA A 139 22.36 -36.87 -13.54
N ALA A 140 22.17 -38.19 -13.68
CA ALA A 140 21.27 -38.97 -12.82
C ALA A 140 21.72 -38.89 -11.34
N ARG A 141 23.01 -39.10 -11.05
CA ARG A 141 23.55 -38.97 -9.68
C ARG A 141 23.34 -37.58 -9.10
N ARG A 142 23.53 -36.52 -9.89
CA ARG A 142 23.28 -35.13 -9.44
C ARG A 142 21.80 -34.88 -9.17
N TYR A 143 20.92 -35.40 -10.02
CA TYR A 143 19.47 -35.29 -9.84
C TYR A 143 19.01 -36.01 -8.56
N PHE A 144 19.43 -37.26 -8.35
CA PHE A 144 19.08 -38.01 -7.14
C PHE A 144 19.71 -37.43 -5.87
N ALA A 145 20.92 -36.86 -5.95
CA ALA A 145 21.54 -36.14 -4.83
C ALA A 145 20.77 -34.85 -4.48
N GLU A 146 20.28 -34.12 -5.50
CA GLU A 146 19.49 -32.91 -5.30
C GLU A 146 18.08 -33.22 -4.78
N GLU A 147 17.44 -34.28 -5.26
CA GLU A 147 16.19 -34.84 -4.71
C GLU A 147 16.38 -35.23 -3.24
N ARG A 148 17.47 -35.92 -2.90
CA ARG A 148 17.81 -36.27 -1.50
C ARG A 148 18.18 -35.05 -0.65
N ARG A 149 18.58 -33.94 -1.25
CA ARG A 149 18.84 -32.66 -0.57
C ARG A 149 17.53 -31.91 -0.32
N ILE A 150 16.66 -31.86 -1.31
CA ILE A 150 15.33 -31.25 -1.25
C ILE A 150 14.43 -32.04 -0.30
N SER A 151 14.54 -33.37 -0.27
CA SER A 151 13.80 -34.24 0.67
C SER A 151 14.25 -34.08 2.12
N ARG A 152 15.43 -33.48 2.36
CA ARG A 152 15.95 -33.13 3.69
C ARG A 152 15.67 -31.69 4.07
N LEU A 153 15.16 -30.87 3.14
CA LEU A 153 14.59 -29.60 3.53
C LEU A 153 13.34 -29.91 4.35
N PRO A 154 13.13 -29.23 5.50
CA PRO A 154 11.85 -29.31 6.17
C PRO A 154 10.80 -28.90 5.14
N ALA A 155 9.86 -29.80 4.84
CA ALA A 155 8.64 -29.39 4.17
C ALA A 155 8.07 -28.30 5.09
N PHE A 156 7.99 -27.07 4.58
CA PHE A 156 7.03 -26.15 5.16
C PHE A 156 5.71 -26.87 4.92
N ASP A 157 5.15 -27.47 5.97
CA ASP A 157 3.73 -27.71 5.98
C ASP A 157 3.16 -26.36 5.60
N GLN A 158 2.54 -26.34 4.42
CA GLN A 158 1.73 -25.22 4.02
C GLN A 158 0.78 -25.09 5.20
N ASP A 159 1.02 -24.09 6.04
CA ASP A 159 0.13 -23.66 7.10
C ASP A 159 -1.16 -23.34 6.36
N ASP A 160 -1.96 -24.38 6.19
CA ASP A 160 -3.33 -24.32 5.79
C ASP A 160 -3.96 -23.67 6.98
N CYS A 161 -3.86 -22.33 7.04
CA CYS A 161 -4.51 -21.53 8.06
C CYS A 161 -5.95 -22.03 8.12
N GLY A 162 -6.20 -22.93 9.07
CA GLY A 162 -7.29 -23.89 8.95
C GLY A 162 -8.58 -23.13 8.72
N ASP A 163 -9.56 -23.77 8.11
CA ASP A 163 -10.88 -23.17 7.93
C ASP A 163 -11.55 -22.75 9.26
N GLY A 164 -10.90 -23.01 10.40
CA GLY A 164 -11.31 -22.64 11.74
C GLY A 164 -12.24 -23.66 12.37
N ALA A 165 -12.51 -24.79 11.70
CA ALA A 165 -13.44 -25.81 12.16
C ALA A 165 -12.99 -26.49 13.47
N GLU A 166 -11.67 -26.61 13.70
CA GLU A 166 -11.12 -27.20 14.92
C GLU A 166 -11.07 -26.24 16.12
N PHE A 167 -11.37 -24.96 15.90
CA PHE A 167 -11.39 -23.93 16.94
C PHE A 167 -12.77 -23.27 17.05
N PRO A 168 -13.85 -24.03 17.30
CA PRO A 168 -15.24 -23.52 17.30
C PRO A 168 -15.49 -22.48 18.39
N ASN A 169 -14.61 -22.41 19.40
CA ASN A 169 -14.67 -21.46 20.50
C ASN A 169 -13.74 -20.25 20.30
N VAL A 170 -12.95 -20.21 19.22
CA VAL A 170 -12.16 -19.03 18.85
C VAL A 170 -13.05 -18.16 17.98
N PRO A 171 -13.48 -16.98 18.45
CA PRO A 171 -14.35 -16.12 17.67
C PRO A 171 -13.63 -15.69 16.39
N TYR A 172 -14.27 -15.89 15.23
CA TYR A 172 -13.81 -15.31 13.98
C TYR A 172 -13.79 -13.79 14.13
N ALA A 173 -12.61 -13.19 14.11
CA ALA A 173 -12.44 -11.74 14.10
C ALA A 173 -12.78 -11.19 12.70
N LEU A 174 -14.05 -11.25 12.32
CA LEU A 174 -14.58 -10.50 11.16
C LEU A 174 -14.51 -8.99 11.40
N THR A 175 -14.49 -8.61 12.68
CA THR A 175 -14.25 -7.26 13.17
C THR A 175 -12.80 -7.12 13.65
N PRO A 176 -12.09 -6.06 13.26
CA PRO A 176 -10.70 -5.84 13.67
C PRO A 176 -10.56 -5.81 15.19
N VAL A 177 -9.46 -6.37 15.70
CA VAL A 177 -9.12 -6.48 17.15
C VAL A 177 -9.08 -5.11 17.84
N GLU A 178 -8.81 -4.07 17.08
CA GLU A 178 -9.11 -2.70 17.45
C GLU A 178 -10.39 -2.30 16.70
N GLU A 179 -11.44 -1.92 17.43
CA GLU A 179 -12.50 -1.10 16.82
C GLU A 179 -11.79 0.02 16.06
N PRO A 180 -12.09 0.25 14.75
CA PRO A 180 -11.61 1.46 14.11
C PRO A 180 -12.02 2.58 15.05
N ARG A 181 -11.08 3.44 15.46
CA ARG A 181 -11.44 4.65 16.17
C ARG A 181 -12.34 5.42 15.22
N LEU A 182 -13.64 5.20 15.35
CA LEU A 182 -14.68 5.93 14.67
C LEU A 182 -14.66 7.31 15.30
N ARG A 183 -13.65 8.11 14.93
CA ARG A 183 -13.73 9.55 15.08
C ARG A 183 -14.91 9.96 14.23
N GLY A 184 -16.05 10.17 14.87
CA GLY A 184 -17.18 10.83 14.25
C GLY A 184 -18.05 9.97 13.35
N LEU A 185 -18.60 8.86 13.86
CA LEU A 185 -20.03 8.59 13.58
C LEU A 185 -20.93 9.56 14.38
N VAL A 186 -20.50 10.81 14.48
CA VAL A 186 -21.25 11.92 15.08
C VAL A 186 -21.77 12.68 13.88
N GLU A 187 -23.00 12.33 13.47
CA GLU A 187 -23.73 12.89 12.33
C GLU A 187 -22.94 12.87 11.01
N THR A 188 -23.32 11.94 10.13
CA THR A 188 -22.70 11.73 8.82
C THR A 188 -22.59 13.04 8.04
N LYS A 189 -21.40 13.67 8.09
CA LYS A 189 -21.15 14.90 7.35
C LYS A 189 -21.38 14.63 5.88
N THR A 190 -22.21 15.44 5.24
CA THR A 190 -22.34 15.37 3.79
C THR A 190 -20.99 15.69 3.14
N TYR A 191 -20.72 15.19 1.93
CA TYR A 191 -19.47 15.57 1.23
C TYR A 191 -19.31 17.09 1.08
N LEU A 192 -20.44 17.83 1.06
CA LEU A 192 -20.46 19.29 1.06
C LEU A 192 -19.86 19.87 2.35
N GLU A 193 -20.20 19.32 3.51
CA GLU A 193 -19.63 19.70 4.81
C GLU A 193 -18.13 19.36 4.93
N LEU A 194 -17.64 18.44 4.10
CA LEU A 194 -16.22 18.13 3.97
C LEU A 194 -15.48 19.03 2.96
N GLY A 195 -16.16 20.04 2.43
CA GLY A 195 -15.65 20.95 1.39
C GLY A 195 -15.43 20.26 0.04
N LEU A 196 -16.06 19.10 -0.18
CA LEU A 196 -16.00 18.39 -1.45
C LEU A 196 -17.15 18.82 -2.35
N ARG A 197 -16.88 18.83 -3.64
CA ARG A 197 -17.87 18.94 -4.70
C ARG A 197 -17.75 17.74 -5.61
N LYS A 198 -18.87 17.10 -5.95
CA LYS A 198 -18.92 16.10 -7.02
C LYS A 198 -18.80 16.81 -8.37
N ALA A 199 -17.78 16.46 -9.16
CA ALA A 199 -17.63 16.98 -10.51
C ALA A 199 -18.79 16.48 -11.39
N SER A 200 -19.22 17.31 -12.34
CA SER A 200 -20.33 16.93 -13.23
C SER A 200 -19.87 15.94 -14.30
N THR A 201 -18.58 15.95 -14.66
CA THR A 201 -18.00 15.07 -15.67
C THR A 201 -16.54 14.78 -15.34
N LEU A 202 -16.07 13.58 -15.71
CA LEU A 202 -14.65 13.21 -15.62
C LEU A 202 -13.73 14.15 -16.41
N SER A 203 -14.26 14.93 -17.36
CA SER A 203 -13.52 15.95 -18.10
C SER A 203 -12.96 17.06 -17.19
N GLU A 204 -13.41 17.20 -15.95
CA GLU A 204 -12.80 18.12 -14.97
C GLU A 204 -11.45 17.60 -14.42
N TRP A 205 -11.13 16.32 -14.62
CA TRP A 205 -9.85 15.74 -14.18
C TRP A 205 -8.68 16.22 -15.06
N LEU A 206 -7.47 16.33 -14.49
CA LEU A 206 -6.21 16.66 -15.18
C LEU A 206 -6.31 17.85 -16.15
N ASN A 207 -6.75 19.01 -15.65
CA ASN A 207 -6.90 20.22 -16.45
C ASN A 207 -5.55 20.88 -16.76
N VAL A 208 -5.23 21.02 -18.04
CA VAL A 208 -4.10 21.83 -18.53
C VAL A 208 -4.54 23.29 -18.70
N ASN A 209 -3.71 24.23 -18.22
CA ASN A 209 -3.93 25.67 -18.34
C ASN A 209 -2.74 26.37 -19.02
N LYS A 210 -2.80 27.70 -19.14
CA LYS A 210 -1.77 28.51 -19.81
C LYS A 210 -0.40 28.44 -19.14
N SER A 211 -0.33 28.07 -17.86
CA SER A 211 0.92 27.92 -17.11
C SER A 211 1.62 26.58 -17.35
N TYR A 212 1.12 25.75 -18.28
CA TYR A 212 1.65 24.42 -18.57
C TYR A 212 3.16 24.41 -18.77
N GLU A 213 3.69 25.28 -19.63
CA GLU A 213 5.12 25.26 -19.97
C GLU A 213 6.02 25.54 -18.76
N GLU A 214 5.72 26.61 -18.01
CA GLU A 214 6.49 27.00 -16.82
C GLU A 214 6.42 25.93 -15.73
N ILE A 215 5.23 25.41 -15.47
CA ILE A 215 5.00 24.34 -14.50
C ILE A 215 5.69 23.05 -14.93
N HIS A 216 5.57 22.65 -16.20
CA HIS A 216 6.19 21.45 -16.72
C HIS A 216 7.72 21.53 -16.68
N ALA A 217 8.30 22.71 -16.95
CA ALA A 217 9.74 22.96 -16.80
C ALA A 217 10.18 22.83 -15.33
N ALA A 218 9.42 23.42 -14.39
CA ALA A 218 9.69 23.30 -12.96
C ALA A 218 9.61 21.83 -12.48
N ARG A 219 8.58 21.09 -12.88
CA ARG A 219 8.41 19.66 -12.60
C ARG A 219 9.57 18.83 -13.16
N ASN A 220 9.98 19.09 -14.40
CA ASN A 220 11.12 18.40 -15.02
C ASN A 220 12.43 18.64 -14.26
N SER A 221 12.68 19.88 -13.81
CA SER A 221 13.84 20.24 -12.99
C SER A 221 13.86 19.47 -11.67
N LEU A 222 12.71 19.38 -10.99
CA LEU A 222 12.59 18.63 -9.73
C LEU A 222 12.79 17.13 -9.92
N LEU A 223 12.15 16.53 -10.93
CA LEU A 223 12.33 15.10 -11.19
C LEU A 223 13.78 14.77 -11.61
N ALA A 224 14.51 15.70 -12.21
CA ALA A 224 15.92 15.49 -12.54
C ALA A 224 16.83 15.58 -11.30
N ARG A 225 16.59 16.54 -10.40
CA ARG A 225 17.46 16.83 -9.25
C ARG A 225 17.09 16.08 -7.98
N LYS A 226 15.81 15.80 -7.78
CA LYS A 226 15.19 15.37 -6.52
C LYS A 226 14.19 14.24 -6.69
N GLN A 227 14.34 13.36 -7.70
CA GLN A 227 13.35 12.31 -8.00
C GLN A 227 12.96 11.50 -6.76
N MET A 228 13.92 11.09 -5.94
CA MET A 228 13.69 10.29 -4.74
C MET A 228 12.92 11.04 -3.65
N GLU A 229 12.94 12.38 -3.66
CA GLU A 229 12.15 13.22 -2.75
C GLU A 229 10.74 13.45 -3.27
N CYS A 230 10.58 13.46 -4.60
CA CYS A 230 9.30 13.70 -5.24
C CYS A 230 8.47 12.43 -5.39
N VAL A 231 9.09 11.28 -5.64
CA VAL A 231 8.38 10.04 -6.01
C VAL A 231 8.84 8.86 -5.15
N GLN A 232 7.88 8.21 -4.50
CA GLN A 232 8.06 6.95 -3.79
C GLN A 232 6.91 6.00 -4.06
N THR A 233 7.22 4.72 -4.17
CA THR A 233 6.27 3.65 -4.49
C THR A 233 6.62 2.40 -3.70
N GLU A 234 5.67 1.87 -2.95
CA GLU A 234 5.75 0.55 -2.32
C GLU A 234 5.59 -0.55 -3.37
N ALA A 235 6.15 -1.74 -3.12
CA ALA A 235 6.11 -2.85 -4.07
C ALA A 235 4.67 -3.25 -4.46
N GLU A 236 3.77 -3.26 -3.48
CA GLU A 236 2.35 -3.58 -3.63
C GLU A 236 1.60 -2.57 -4.52
N SER A 237 2.09 -1.34 -4.61
CA SER A 237 1.44 -0.27 -5.40
C SER A 237 1.72 -0.33 -6.90
N ARG A 238 2.57 -1.26 -7.35
CA ARG A 238 3.07 -1.29 -8.73
C ARG A 238 1.92 -1.41 -9.75
N THR A 239 0.95 -2.28 -9.50
CA THR A 239 -0.22 -2.48 -10.38
C THR A 239 -1.11 -1.25 -10.43
N ALA A 240 -1.38 -0.62 -9.28
CA ALA A 240 -2.13 0.63 -9.21
C ALA A 240 -1.41 1.79 -9.92
N CYS A 241 -0.08 1.85 -9.84
CA CYS A 241 0.71 2.85 -10.58
C CYS A 241 0.65 2.67 -12.10
N GLU A 242 0.66 1.41 -12.57
CA GLU A 242 0.50 1.08 -13.99
C GLU A 242 -0.90 1.44 -14.50
N GLU A 243 -1.92 1.08 -13.73
CA GLU A 243 -3.30 1.43 -14.04
C GLU A 243 -3.52 2.94 -14.07
N LEU A 244 -2.97 3.67 -13.09
CA LEU A 244 -3.03 5.13 -13.09
C LEU A 244 -2.37 5.72 -14.34
N LEU A 245 -1.22 5.19 -14.76
CA LEU A 245 -0.57 5.64 -16.00
C LEU A 245 -1.49 5.43 -17.22
N ASP A 246 -2.13 4.28 -17.34
CA ASP A 246 -3.05 3.99 -18.44
C ASP A 246 -4.26 4.96 -18.45
N GLU A 247 -4.86 5.21 -17.28
CA GLU A 247 -5.97 6.15 -17.13
C GLU A 247 -5.55 7.59 -17.43
N VAL A 248 -4.36 8.02 -16.98
CA VAL A 248 -3.79 9.35 -17.30
C VAL A 248 -3.58 9.47 -18.80
N VAL A 249 -2.91 8.49 -19.44
CA VAL A 249 -2.64 8.50 -20.89
C VAL A 249 -3.95 8.52 -21.69
N LYS A 250 -4.95 7.74 -21.28
CA LYS A 250 -6.29 7.75 -21.89
C LYS A 250 -6.94 9.11 -21.77
N HIS A 251 -6.94 9.68 -20.57
CA HIS A 251 -7.60 10.95 -20.30
C HIS A 251 -6.95 12.10 -21.10
N VAL A 252 -5.64 12.28 -20.99
CA VAL A 252 -4.94 13.41 -21.63
C VAL A 252 -4.95 13.33 -23.15
N CYS A 253 -4.87 12.13 -23.74
CA CYS A 253 -4.90 11.98 -25.21
C CYS A 253 -6.31 12.20 -25.80
N VAL A 254 -7.37 11.90 -25.03
CA VAL A 254 -8.76 12.17 -25.47
C VAL A 254 -9.09 13.64 -25.30
N LYS A 255 -8.69 14.24 -24.18
CA LYS A 255 -9.06 15.61 -23.83
C LYS A 255 -8.20 16.67 -24.54
N TYR A 256 -6.93 16.36 -24.79
CA TYR A 256 -5.96 17.27 -25.41
C TYR A 256 -5.22 16.58 -26.57
N PRO A 257 -5.94 16.14 -27.62
CA PRO A 257 -5.35 15.39 -28.74
C PRO A 257 -4.28 16.18 -29.52
N GLU A 258 -4.32 17.51 -29.46
CA GLU A 258 -3.34 18.42 -30.04
C GLU A 258 -2.03 18.50 -29.23
N MET A 259 -2.08 18.22 -27.92
CA MET A 259 -0.91 18.24 -27.04
C MET A 259 -0.33 16.84 -26.81
N PHE A 260 -1.18 15.81 -26.75
CA PHE A 260 -0.77 14.45 -26.45
C PHE A 260 -1.29 13.48 -27.49
N SER A 261 -0.38 12.74 -28.12
CA SER A 261 -0.72 11.78 -29.16
C SER A 261 -0.16 10.40 -28.82
N ARG A 262 -0.99 9.37 -28.98
CA ARG A 262 -0.54 7.98 -28.90
C ARG A 262 0.14 7.61 -30.21
N LYS A 263 1.35 7.06 -30.12
CA LYS A 263 2.14 6.60 -31.25
C LYS A 263 2.52 5.14 -31.07
N THR A 264 2.71 4.44 -32.18
CA THR A 264 3.27 3.09 -32.20
C THR A 264 4.52 3.12 -33.06
N LYS A 265 5.66 2.73 -32.50
CA LYS A 265 6.94 2.58 -33.21
C LYS A 265 7.51 1.21 -32.87
N ASN A 266 7.95 0.46 -33.87
CA ASN A 266 8.54 -0.87 -33.67
C ASN A 266 7.69 -1.80 -32.78
N LEU A 267 6.36 -1.80 -32.99
CA LEU A 267 5.36 -2.54 -32.18
C LEU A 267 5.25 -2.11 -30.71
N GLN A 268 5.97 -1.06 -30.29
CA GLN A 268 5.88 -0.50 -28.95
C GLN A 268 4.99 0.74 -28.94
N LYS A 269 4.18 0.88 -27.88
CA LYS A 269 3.29 2.02 -27.69
C LYS A 269 4.01 3.14 -26.94
N TYR A 270 3.83 4.35 -27.43
CA TYR A 270 4.38 5.57 -26.87
C TYR A 270 3.28 6.61 -26.70
N VAL A 271 3.49 7.52 -25.76
CA VAL A 271 2.79 8.80 -25.74
C VAL A 271 3.77 9.91 -26.07
N ARG A 272 3.42 10.74 -27.03
CA ARG A 272 4.19 11.91 -27.44
C ARG A 272 3.53 13.16 -26.92
N ASN A 273 4.32 14.00 -26.27
CA ASN A 273 3.96 15.36 -25.95
C ASN A 273 4.38 16.25 -27.12
N GLU A 274 3.40 16.77 -27.86
CA GLU A 274 3.59 17.54 -29.09
C GLU A 274 4.25 18.90 -28.84
N GLN A 275 3.99 19.53 -27.68
CA GLN A 275 4.57 20.82 -27.32
C GLN A 275 6.06 20.72 -26.98
N THR A 276 6.47 19.66 -26.29
CA THR A 276 7.88 19.46 -25.87
C THR A 276 8.68 18.60 -26.86
N GLY A 277 8.01 17.93 -27.79
CA GLY A 277 8.59 16.93 -28.69
C GLY A 277 9.04 15.63 -28.02
N LYS A 278 8.84 15.47 -26.70
CA LYS A 278 9.27 14.29 -25.95
C LYS A 278 8.33 13.12 -26.14
N GLU A 279 8.90 11.93 -26.22
CA GLU A 279 8.18 10.67 -26.32
C GLU A 279 8.50 9.80 -25.11
N TYR A 280 7.49 9.10 -24.60
CA TYR A 280 7.62 8.21 -23.45
C TYR A 280 7.04 6.83 -23.80
N ALA A 281 7.85 5.79 -23.63
CA ALA A 281 7.39 4.41 -23.76
C ALA A 281 6.40 4.08 -22.64
N ILE A 282 5.24 3.55 -23.01
CA ILE A 282 4.16 3.15 -22.07
C ILE A 282 3.98 1.63 -22.06
N VAL A 283 5.08 0.89 -22.28
CA VAL A 283 5.11 -0.57 -22.34
C VAL A 283 6.18 -1.11 -21.40
N LYS A 284 6.00 -2.36 -20.97
CA LYS A 284 6.99 -3.08 -20.16
C LYS A 284 8.15 -3.60 -21.04
N PRO A 285 9.39 -3.66 -20.52
CA PRO A 285 9.83 -3.02 -19.28
C PRO A 285 9.82 -1.50 -19.42
N PHE A 286 9.29 -0.79 -18.42
CA PHE A 286 9.19 0.66 -18.50
C PHE A 286 10.57 1.30 -18.37
N GLU A 287 10.88 2.27 -19.24
CA GLU A 287 12.10 3.08 -19.13
C GLU A 287 12.15 3.89 -17.83
N ARG A 288 10.98 4.23 -17.27
CA ARG A 288 10.81 4.97 -16.03
C ARG A 288 9.64 4.40 -15.23
N PRO A 289 9.63 4.51 -13.90
CA PRO A 289 8.51 4.05 -13.10
C PRO A 289 7.18 4.65 -13.59
N PRO A 290 6.09 3.86 -13.68
CA PRO A 290 4.82 4.33 -14.23
C PRO A 290 4.28 5.62 -13.59
N LEU A 291 4.44 5.74 -12.27
CA LEU A 291 4.02 6.95 -11.53
C LEU A 291 4.82 8.20 -11.93
N VAL A 292 6.12 8.04 -12.25
CA VAL A 292 6.95 9.14 -12.76
C VAL A 292 6.47 9.56 -14.16
N LEU A 293 6.07 8.61 -15.00
CA LEU A 293 5.50 8.90 -16.31
C LEU A 293 4.16 9.63 -16.19
N ALA A 294 3.26 9.16 -15.32
CA ALA A 294 2.00 9.82 -15.02
C ALA A 294 2.21 11.28 -14.57
N ALA A 295 3.11 11.51 -13.62
CA ALA A 295 3.45 12.84 -13.12
C ALA A 295 4.12 13.76 -14.16
N ARG A 296 4.74 13.20 -15.21
CA ARG A 296 5.31 13.98 -16.32
C ARG A 296 4.26 14.34 -17.38
N LEU A 297 3.26 13.49 -17.59
CA LEU A 297 2.20 13.72 -18.56
C LEU A 297 1.16 14.70 -18.03
N ALA A 298 0.86 14.63 -16.74
CA ALA A 298 -0.04 15.57 -16.06
C ALA A 298 0.68 16.78 -15.46
N MET A 299 -0.08 17.83 -15.13
CA MET A 299 0.37 18.94 -14.28
C MET A 299 0.24 18.63 -12.79
N ASP A 300 -0.40 17.51 -12.47
CA ASP A 300 -0.85 17.13 -11.14
C ASP A 300 0.17 16.26 -10.41
N ASP A 301 0.26 16.45 -9.11
CA ASP A 301 0.84 15.48 -8.18
C ASP A 301 -0.15 14.36 -7.92
N PHE A 302 0.33 13.16 -7.60
CA PHE A 302 -0.51 11.99 -7.38
C PHE A 302 -0.20 11.31 -6.05
N CYS A 303 -1.23 10.99 -5.26
CA CYS A 303 -1.14 10.07 -4.12
C CYS A 303 -2.08 8.90 -4.37
N ILE A 304 -1.58 7.68 -4.18
CA ILE A 304 -2.33 6.43 -4.32
C ILE A 304 -2.50 5.82 -2.94
N PHE A 305 -3.76 5.68 -2.56
CA PHE A 305 -4.17 5.02 -1.33
C PHE A 305 -4.73 3.65 -1.67
N MET A 306 -4.29 2.64 -0.93
CA MET A 306 -4.78 1.28 -1.08
C MET A 306 -5.26 0.77 0.27
N LYS A 307 -6.35 0.01 0.24
CA LYS A 307 -6.87 -0.67 1.41
C LYS A 307 -6.08 -1.97 1.60
N ASP A 308 -5.60 -2.17 2.81
CA ASP A 308 -4.95 -3.42 3.19
C ASP A 308 -6.00 -4.48 3.50
N ASP A 309 -5.82 -5.70 2.97
CA ASP A 309 -6.78 -6.78 3.14
C ASP A 309 -6.82 -7.33 4.57
N PHE A 310 -5.68 -7.30 5.28
CA PHE A 310 -5.56 -7.83 6.63
C PHE A 310 -6.00 -6.79 7.67
N THR A 311 -5.39 -5.61 7.67
CA THR A 311 -5.72 -4.58 8.66
C THR A 311 -7.00 -3.83 8.34
N ARG A 312 -7.55 -3.97 7.13
CA ARG A 312 -8.73 -3.23 6.61
C ARG A 312 -8.59 -1.70 6.65
N ARG A 313 -7.36 -1.19 6.81
CA ARG A 313 -7.04 0.24 6.86
C ARG A 313 -6.53 0.72 5.51
N TRP A 314 -6.64 2.01 5.27
CA TRP A 314 -6.08 2.64 4.08
C TRP A 314 -4.66 3.13 4.33
N TYR A 315 -3.78 2.89 3.37
CA TYR A 315 -2.37 3.27 3.43
C TYR A 315 -1.97 4.09 2.22
N LEU A 316 -1.09 5.07 2.43
CA LEU A 316 -0.42 5.77 1.34
C LEU A 316 0.67 4.86 0.75
N LYS A 317 0.36 4.10 -0.30
CA LYS A 317 1.29 3.10 -0.87
C LYS A 317 2.15 3.66 -2.01
N ALA A 318 1.72 4.74 -2.67
CA ALA A 318 2.52 5.40 -3.70
C ALA A 318 2.22 6.89 -3.75
N SER A 319 3.24 7.70 -4.06
CA SER A 319 3.07 9.14 -4.19
C SER A 319 4.12 9.76 -5.12
N ALA A 320 3.67 10.64 -6.00
CA ALA A 320 4.47 11.58 -6.78
C ALA A 320 4.04 13.01 -6.42
N THR A 321 4.69 13.57 -5.39
CA THR A 321 4.47 14.93 -4.88
C THR A 321 5.65 15.82 -5.28
N LEU A 322 5.49 16.57 -6.35
CA LEU A 322 6.51 17.50 -6.85
C LEU A 322 6.31 18.90 -6.30
N PHE A 323 5.11 19.30 -5.92
CA PHE A 323 4.84 20.59 -5.31
C PHE A 323 4.13 20.38 -3.98
N PRO A 324 4.80 19.91 -2.93
CA PRO A 324 4.21 19.92 -1.59
C PRO A 324 3.98 21.36 -1.09
N ALA A 325 2.93 21.56 -0.30
CA ALA A 325 2.63 22.79 0.42
C ALA A 325 2.80 22.57 1.93
N GLY A 326 4.04 22.56 2.38
CA GLY A 326 4.35 22.50 3.81
C GLY A 326 4.39 21.09 4.39
N TRP A 327 4.57 20.06 3.57
CA TRP A 327 4.64 18.69 4.06
C TRP A 327 5.64 17.82 3.31
N ASN A 328 6.12 16.76 3.97
CA ASN A 328 7.10 15.85 3.40
C ASN A 328 6.53 14.45 3.22
N MET A 329 6.27 14.07 1.97
CA MET A 329 5.71 12.78 1.57
C MET A 329 6.48 11.57 2.12
N ARG A 330 7.82 11.65 2.23
CA ARG A 330 8.63 10.53 2.74
C ARG A 330 8.32 10.14 4.18
N LYS A 331 7.78 11.08 4.96
CA LYS A 331 7.40 10.82 6.35
C LYS A 331 6.16 9.93 6.44
N TYR A 332 5.40 9.81 5.36
CA TYR A 332 4.04 9.24 5.33
C TYR A 332 3.89 8.03 4.41
N ILE A 333 4.82 7.81 3.47
CA ILE A 333 4.77 6.62 2.61
C ILE A 333 4.74 5.33 3.45
N GLY A 334 3.91 4.37 3.04
CA GLY A 334 3.74 3.08 3.71
C GLY A 334 2.92 3.12 5.00
N LYS A 335 2.49 4.30 5.48
CA LYS A 335 1.72 4.46 6.72
C LYS A 335 0.23 4.46 6.49
N SER A 336 -0.53 4.06 7.51
CA SER A 336 -1.98 4.16 7.47
C SER A 336 -2.42 5.62 7.57
N ILE A 337 -3.59 5.95 7.03
CA ILE A 337 -4.15 7.30 7.11
C ILE A 337 -4.39 7.71 8.56
N ASP A 338 -4.84 6.79 9.41
CA ASP A 338 -5.01 7.03 10.84
C ASP A 338 -3.68 7.47 11.47
N GLU A 339 -2.56 6.81 11.14
CA GLU A 339 -1.24 7.17 11.66
C GLU A 339 -0.76 8.52 11.09
N ILE A 340 -1.03 8.81 9.83
CA ILE A 340 -0.66 10.08 9.17
C ILE A 340 -1.38 11.26 9.81
N VAL A 341 -2.66 11.09 10.11
CA VAL A 341 -3.53 12.11 10.68
C VAL A 341 -3.30 12.30 12.18
N ASP A 342 -3.15 11.22 12.94
CA ASP A 342 -3.03 11.27 14.41
C ASP A 342 -1.58 11.34 14.91
N ARG A 343 -0.66 11.71 14.03
CA ARG A 343 0.75 11.78 14.37
C ARG A 343 1.01 12.90 15.38
N ALA A 344 1.35 12.51 16.62
CA ALA A 344 1.50 13.43 17.75
C ALA A 344 2.40 14.67 17.52
N ASN A 345 3.43 14.56 16.66
CA ASN A 345 4.41 15.64 16.46
C ASN A 345 4.33 16.34 15.10
N ASP A 346 3.56 15.83 14.14
CA ASP A 346 3.49 16.36 12.76
C ASP A 346 2.25 15.82 12.03
N PRO A 347 1.03 16.11 12.52
CA PRO A 347 -0.20 15.58 11.96
C PRO A 347 -0.52 16.24 10.61
N MET A 348 -0.94 15.45 9.62
CA MET A 348 -1.47 15.99 8.36
C MET A 348 -2.93 16.40 8.55
N ILE A 349 -3.15 17.54 9.23
CA ILE A 349 -4.47 18.03 9.60
C ILE A 349 -5.37 18.24 8.37
N MET A 350 -4.80 18.69 7.25
CA MET A 350 -5.57 18.90 6.01
C MET A 350 -6.26 17.63 5.46
N TRP A 351 -5.81 16.45 5.88
CA TRP A 351 -6.36 15.15 5.50
C TRP A 351 -7.28 14.54 6.57
N SER A 352 -7.37 15.12 7.77
CA SER A 352 -7.95 14.47 8.95
C SER A 352 -9.44 14.16 8.83
N SER A 353 -10.18 14.97 8.09
CA SER A 353 -11.63 14.81 7.92
C SER A 353 -11.95 14.40 6.50
N THR A 354 -11.57 15.21 5.51
CA THR A 354 -11.97 14.97 4.11
C THR A 354 -11.42 13.67 3.54
N LEU A 355 -10.12 13.40 3.68
CA LEU A 355 -9.50 12.23 3.05
C LEU A 355 -9.95 10.93 3.72
N LEU A 356 -10.02 10.91 5.05
CA LEU A 356 -10.49 9.74 5.79
C LEU A 356 -11.90 9.34 5.37
N GLU A 357 -12.81 10.31 5.31
CA GLU A 357 -14.20 10.10 4.89
C GLU A 357 -14.28 9.62 3.42
N VAL A 358 -13.54 10.25 2.51
CA VAL A 358 -13.43 9.79 1.10
C VAL A 358 -13.04 8.31 1.00
N LEU A 359 -12.09 7.87 1.82
CA LEU A 359 -11.60 6.50 1.81
C LEU A 359 -12.58 5.51 2.47
N ILE A 360 -13.29 5.95 3.51
CA ILE A 360 -14.40 5.19 4.11
C ILE A 360 -15.51 4.99 3.07
N PHE A 361 -15.92 6.05 2.36
CA PHE A 361 -16.93 5.96 1.30
C PHE A 361 -16.49 5.07 0.14
N ALA A 362 -15.22 5.15 -0.27
CA ALA A 362 -14.67 4.25 -1.28
C ALA A 362 -14.75 2.77 -0.86
N SER A 363 -14.72 2.49 0.45
CA SER A 363 -14.85 1.14 1.00
C SER A 363 -16.30 0.64 1.13
N SER A 364 -17.30 1.53 1.19
CA SER A 364 -18.70 1.14 1.44
C SER A 364 -19.43 0.59 0.22
N ASN A 365 -18.78 0.52 -0.94
CA ASN A 365 -19.34 -0.06 -2.18
C ASN A 365 -19.73 -1.55 -2.08
N GLY A 366 -19.44 -2.23 -0.95
CA GLY A 366 -19.83 -3.62 -0.68
C GLY A 366 -20.99 -3.82 0.31
N PHE A 367 -21.56 -2.75 0.90
CA PHE A 367 -22.65 -2.86 1.88
C PHE A 367 -23.91 -2.07 1.42
N PRO A 368 -24.94 -2.74 0.88
CA PRO A 368 -26.12 -2.11 0.29
C PRO A 368 -26.94 -1.23 1.24
N ASP A 369 -26.88 -1.48 2.55
CA ASP A 369 -27.67 -0.74 3.55
C ASP A 369 -27.02 0.58 4.01
N MET A 370 -25.71 0.74 3.86
CA MET A 370 -25.00 1.98 4.24
C MET A 370 -24.97 3.03 3.13
N SER A 371 -25.17 2.61 1.86
CA SER A 371 -25.10 3.51 0.71
C SER A 371 -26.26 4.50 0.62
N ASN A 372 -27.42 4.17 1.21
CA ASN A 372 -28.60 5.04 1.21
C ASN A 372 -28.54 6.15 2.28
N ILE A 373 -27.70 5.99 3.31
CA ILE A 373 -27.59 6.96 4.43
C ILE A 373 -26.57 8.07 4.10
N LEU A 374 -25.58 7.78 3.24
CA LEU A 374 -24.42 8.66 3.03
C LEU A 374 -24.47 9.49 1.74
N HIS A 375 -25.48 9.29 0.88
CA HIS A 375 -25.67 9.99 -0.41
C HIS A 375 -24.40 10.06 -1.30
N LEU A 376 -23.49 9.08 -1.17
CA LEU A 376 -22.16 9.09 -1.79
C LEU A 376 -21.84 7.71 -2.38
N HIS A 377 -22.21 7.50 -3.64
CA HIS A 377 -21.74 6.35 -4.42
C HIS A 377 -20.40 6.70 -5.11
N PHE A 378 -19.30 6.15 -4.60
CA PHE A 378 -18.03 6.10 -5.31
C PHE A 378 -18.12 5.05 -6.42
N THR A 379 -18.60 5.44 -7.59
CA THR A 379 -18.47 4.58 -8.78
C THR A 379 -17.13 4.85 -9.46
N ASN A 380 -16.74 4.00 -10.40
CA ASN A 380 -15.53 4.19 -11.20
C ASN A 380 -15.53 5.52 -12.01
N ASP A 381 -16.71 6.11 -12.20
CA ASP A 381 -16.91 7.37 -12.92
C ASP A 381 -17.12 8.58 -12.00
N THR A 382 -17.18 8.37 -10.68
CA THR A 382 -17.31 9.47 -9.72
C THR A 382 -15.96 10.16 -9.52
N LEU A 383 -15.97 11.48 -9.63
CA LEU A 383 -14.84 12.35 -9.34
C LEU A 383 -15.27 13.40 -8.31
N PHE A 384 -14.63 13.39 -7.15
CA PHE A 384 -14.77 14.48 -6.19
C PHE A 384 -13.66 15.49 -6.36
N THR A 385 -13.97 16.74 -6.05
CA THR A 385 -13.06 17.87 -6.18
C THR A 385 -13.07 18.68 -4.89
N ARG A 386 -11.92 19.23 -4.51
CA ARG A 386 -11.76 20.17 -3.40
C ARG A 386 -10.71 21.20 -3.81
N THR A 387 -10.88 22.43 -3.35
CA THR A 387 -9.87 23.48 -3.49
C THR A 387 -9.28 23.77 -2.12
N SER A 388 -7.96 23.95 -2.06
CA SER A 388 -7.30 24.46 -0.87
C SER A 388 -6.40 25.63 -1.24
N THR A 389 -6.62 26.79 -0.62
CA THR A 389 -5.80 27.98 -0.84
C THR A 389 -4.75 28.16 0.25
N TYR A 390 -3.54 28.54 -0.17
CA TYR A 390 -2.43 28.93 0.67
C TYR A 390 -1.91 30.30 0.21
N ILE A 391 -1.42 31.09 1.16
CA ILE A 391 -0.62 32.27 0.84
C ILE A 391 0.85 31.91 1.03
N GLN A 392 1.67 32.39 0.11
CA GLN A 392 3.10 32.08 0.09
C GLN A 392 3.89 33.31 -0.32
N THR A 393 5.07 33.49 0.27
CA THR A 393 6.06 34.45 -0.21
C THR A 393 6.95 33.83 -1.27
N ARG A 394 7.35 34.63 -2.27
CA ARG A 394 8.41 34.22 -3.20
C ARG A 394 9.33 35.39 -3.51
N ALA A 395 10.61 35.19 -3.25
CA ALA A 395 11.65 36.09 -3.73
C ALA A 395 11.84 35.93 -5.24
N ALA A 396 11.97 37.04 -5.97
CA ALA A 396 12.04 37.07 -7.44
C ALA A 396 13.19 36.21 -8.02
N LYS A 397 14.28 36.03 -7.26
CA LYS A 397 15.46 35.26 -7.69
C LYS A 397 15.29 33.74 -7.56
N VAL A 398 14.24 33.27 -6.88
CA VAL A 398 14.05 31.83 -6.62
C VAL A 398 13.37 31.16 -7.83
N PRO A 399 13.97 30.09 -8.39
CA PRO A 399 13.36 29.31 -9.46
C PRO A 399 11.97 28.80 -9.06
N LEU A 400 11.04 28.73 -10.01
CA LEU A 400 9.68 28.26 -9.74
C LEU A 400 9.65 26.85 -9.12
N SER A 401 10.55 25.96 -9.57
CA SER A 401 10.70 24.61 -9.00
C SER A 401 10.98 24.61 -7.50
N ASP A 402 11.82 25.52 -7.04
CA ASP A 402 12.22 25.55 -5.63
C ASP A 402 11.19 26.33 -4.80
N ALA A 403 10.54 27.33 -5.41
CA ALA A 403 9.43 28.05 -4.78
C ALA A 403 8.19 27.15 -4.57
N LEU A 404 7.91 26.20 -5.46
CA LEU A 404 6.75 25.32 -5.32
C LEU A 404 7.04 24.04 -4.52
N PHE A 405 8.32 23.69 -4.32
CA PHE A 405 8.74 22.50 -3.58
C PHE A 405 8.95 22.82 -2.09
N ILE A 406 7.86 22.99 -1.35
CA ILE A 406 7.89 23.40 0.05
C ILE A 406 7.49 22.23 0.96
N GLN A 407 8.44 21.73 1.76
CA GLN A 407 8.24 20.54 2.59
C GLN A 407 7.93 20.82 4.06
N ARG A 408 8.00 22.08 4.49
CA ARG A 408 7.67 22.51 5.85
C ARG A 408 6.78 23.75 5.80
N PRO A 409 5.77 23.89 6.66
CA PRO A 409 4.83 25.03 6.57
C PRO A 409 5.54 26.37 6.71
N VAL A 410 6.56 26.44 7.58
CA VAL A 410 7.37 27.65 7.80
C VAL A 410 8.08 28.16 6.53
N ASP A 411 8.38 27.28 5.59
CA ASP A 411 9.08 27.66 4.35
C ASP A 411 8.13 28.33 3.33
N LEU A 412 6.81 28.36 3.57
CA LEU A 412 5.86 29.21 2.83
C LEU A 412 6.18 30.70 3.01
N PHE A 413 6.77 31.07 4.15
CA PHE A 413 7.07 32.45 4.53
C PHE A 413 8.58 32.64 4.77
N SER A 414 9.37 32.41 3.72
CA SER A 414 10.82 32.57 3.79
C SER A 414 11.26 34.04 3.92
N GLY A 415 12.20 34.29 4.84
CA GLY A 415 12.81 35.59 5.08
C GLY A 415 12.20 36.37 6.25
N ASN A 416 12.15 37.70 6.15
CA ASN A 416 11.70 38.59 7.22
C ASN A 416 10.29 39.12 6.97
N ILE A 417 9.69 39.76 7.99
CA ILE A 417 8.35 40.34 7.90
C ILE A 417 8.20 41.38 6.76
N SER A 418 9.30 42.03 6.37
CA SER A 418 9.38 42.94 5.22
C SER A 418 9.05 42.25 3.88
N ASN A 419 9.12 40.92 3.81
CA ASN A 419 8.75 40.14 2.62
C ASN A 419 7.23 39.97 2.48
N LEU A 420 6.43 40.35 3.47
CA LEU A 420 4.96 40.25 3.43
C LEU A 420 4.31 41.40 2.65
N VAL A 421 5.08 42.15 1.86
CA VAL A 421 4.53 43.12 0.90
C VAL A 421 3.70 42.42 -0.18
N PRO A 422 2.57 42.98 -0.62
CA PRO A 422 1.70 42.35 -1.63
C PRO A 422 2.42 41.94 -2.92
N SER A 423 3.47 42.66 -3.31
CA SER A 423 4.29 42.37 -4.48
C SER A 423 5.17 41.12 -4.36
N ASN A 424 5.31 40.55 -3.17
CA ASN A 424 6.03 39.30 -2.90
C ASN A 424 5.10 38.16 -2.48
N LEU A 425 3.81 38.45 -2.28
CA LEU A 425 2.80 37.47 -1.91
C LEU A 425 2.19 36.81 -3.16
N TYR A 426 1.98 35.51 -3.06
CA TYR A 426 1.38 34.66 -4.06
C TYR A 426 0.23 33.88 -3.44
N VAL A 427 -0.86 33.79 -4.19
CA VAL A 427 -1.99 32.90 -3.92
C VAL A 427 -1.68 31.57 -4.61
N ARG A 428 -1.48 30.55 -3.79
CA ARG A 428 -1.28 29.17 -4.21
C ARG A 428 -2.59 28.42 -4.02
N ARG A 429 -3.23 27.98 -5.11
CA ARG A 429 -4.45 27.16 -5.05
C ARG A 429 -4.13 25.72 -5.45
N GLU A 430 -4.52 24.79 -4.61
CA GLU A 430 -4.43 23.36 -4.86
C GLU A 430 -5.81 22.81 -5.21
N PHE A 431 -5.97 22.41 -6.46
CA PHE A 431 -7.17 21.73 -6.94
C PHE A 431 -6.95 20.23 -6.78
N GLN A 432 -7.58 19.67 -5.77
CA GLN A 432 -7.51 18.27 -5.44
C GLN A 432 -8.68 17.54 -6.06
N THR A 433 -8.42 16.36 -6.60
CA THR A 433 -9.49 15.47 -7.07
C THR A 433 -9.29 14.06 -6.54
N PHE A 434 -10.40 13.40 -6.19
CA PHE A 434 -10.40 12.04 -5.64
C PHE A 434 -11.23 11.13 -6.54
N ARG A 435 -10.66 9.99 -6.93
CA ARG A 435 -11.35 8.98 -7.73
C ARG A 435 -10.86 7.57 -7.43
N LEU A 436 -11.69 6.58 -7.72
CA LEU A 436 -11.33 5.17 -7.67
C LEU A 436 -10.65 4.75 -8.98
N LEU A 437 -9.66 3.86 -8.87
CA LEU A 437 -9.11 3.12 -10.00
C LEU A 437 -9.97 1.87 -10.26
N PRO A 438 -10.48 1.66 -11.50
CA PRO A 438 -11.45 0.61 -11.80
C PRO A 438 -11.02 -0.83 -11.50
N SER A 439 -9.74 -1.14 -11.62
CA SER A 439 -9.19 -2.49 -11.60
C SER A 439 -8.55 -2.82 -10.26
N SER A 440 -7.73 -1.91 -9.73
CA SER A 440 -7.08 -2.09 -8.43
C SER A 440 -7.95 -1.71 -7.23
N GLY A 441 -9.02 -0.95 -7.44
CA GLY A 441 -9.83 -0.39 -6.33
C GLY A 441 -9.06 0.61 -5.46
N ALA A 442 -7.88 1.07 -5.90
CA ALA A 442 -7.11 2.09 -5.20
C ALA A 442 -7.77 3.46 -5.36
N VAL A 443 -7.64 4.31 -4.35
CA VAL A 443 -8.11 5.70 -4.42
C VAL A 443 -6.94 6.59 -4.81
N VAL A 444 -7.13 7.39 -5.85
CA VAL A 444 -6.15 8.35 -6.35
C VAL A 444 -6.60 9.74 -5.96
N MET A 445 -5.72 10.45 -5.24
CA MET A 445 -5.79 11.90 -5.08
C MET A 445 -4.82 12.53 -6.07
N SER A 446 -5.32 13.33 -7.01
CA SER A 446 -4.49 14.22 -7.83
C SER A 446 -4.57 15.65 -7.32
N THR A 447 -3.44 16.35 -7.30
CA THR A 447 -3.35 17.74 -6.83
C THR A 447 -2.69 18.61 -7.89
N ARG A 448 -3.47 19.53 -8.47
CA ARG A 448 -2.97 20.52 -9.41
C ARG A 448 -2.73 21.85 -8.70
N THR A 449 -1.52 22.36 -8.78
CA THR A 449 -1.15 23.64 -8.17
C THR A 449 -1.27 24.78 -9.19
N GLU A 450 -2.05 25.80 -8.85
CA GLU A 450 -2.00 27.12 -9.49
C GLU A 450 -1.28 28.10 -8.57
N PHE A 451 -0.48 28.97 -9.16
CA PHE A 451 0.41 29.87 -8.42
C PHE A 451 0.38 31.26 -9.06
N LYS A 452 -0.42 32.16 -8.48
CA LYS A 452 -0.69 33.50 -9.02
C LYS A 452 -0.22 34.56 -8.04
N LYS A 453 0.36 35.64 -8.55
CA LYS A 453 0.78 36.75 -7.69
C LYS A 453 -0.45 37.48 -7.13
N LEU A 454 -0.39 37.91 -5.88
CA LEU A 454 -1.51 38.62 -5.25
C LEU A 454 -1.88 39.89 -6.01
N THR A 455 -0.89 40.64 -6.51
CA THR A 455 -1.08 41.85 -7.30
C THR A 455 -1.74 41.61 -8.66
N ASP A 456 -1.72 40.36 -9.15
CA ASP A 456 -2.30 40.00 -10.45
C ASP A 456 -3.80 39.64 -10.33
N LEU A 457 -4.34 39.64 -9.09
CA LEU A 457 -5.77 39.59 -8.84
C LEU A 457 -6.40 40.93 -9.24
N SER A 458 -6.63 41.11 -10.54
CA SER A 458 -7.10 42.38 -11.10
C SER A 458 -8.59 42.62 -10.89
N VAL A 459 -9.38 41.55 -10.70
CA VAL A 459 -10.84 41.67 -10.66
C VAL A 459 -11.37 41.66 -9.23
N ARG A 460 -12.30 42.57 -8.94
CA ARG A 460 -12.91 42.73 -7.61
C ARG A 460 -13.49 41.42 -7.07
N TRP A 461 -14.11 40.61 -7.93
CA TRP A 461 -14.70 39.34 -7.51
C TRP A 461 -13.64 38.31 -7.12
N GLU A 462 -12.47 38.25 -7.78
CA GLU A 462 -11.38 37.33 -7.40
C GLU A 462 -10.85 37.66 -6.00
N LYS A 463 -10.72 38.95 -5.71
CA LYS A 463 -10.31 39.44 -4.38
C LYS A 463 -11.37 39.12 -3.32
N ALA A 464 -12.65 39.34 -3.64
CA ALA A 464 -13.75 39.04 -2.72
C ALA A 464 -13.89 37.55 -2.44
N GLU A 465 -13.75 36.70 -3.46
CA GLU A 465 -13.77 35.24 -3.33
C GLU A 465 -12.62 34.75 -2.45
N LEU A 466 -11.40 35.26 -2.67
CA LEU A 466 -10.26 34.95 -1.82
C LEU A 466 -10.52 35.30 -0.35
N MET A 467 -11.08 36.48 -0.08
CA MET A 467 -11.38 36.89 1.30
C MET A 467 -12.51 36.06 1.93
N SER A 468 -13.52 35.70 1.14
CA SER A 468 -14.59 34.80 1.58
C SER A 468 -14.03 33.43 1.98
N GLU A 469 -13.20 32.83 1.12
CA GLU A 469 -12.59 31.52 1.38
C GLU A 469 -11.72 31.55 2.65
N ILE A 470 -10.92 32.61 2.85
CA ILE A 470 -10.11 32.76 4.05
C ILE A 470 -10.97 32.93 5.31
N GLY A 471 -12.12 33.59 5.19
CA GLY A 471 -13.07 33.78 6.29
C GLY A 471 -13.78 32.49 6.72
N GLU A 472 -13.87 31.50 5.83
CA GLU A 472 -14.48 30.19 6.11
C GLU A 472 -13.54 29.19 6.80
N TRP A 473 -12.24 29.49 6.88
CA TRP A 473 -11.29 28.60 7.55
C TRP A 473 -11.54 28.53 9.05
N ASP A 474 -11.54 27.31 9.58
CA ASP A 474 -11.49 27.11 11.03
C ASP A 474 -10.13 27.56 11.61
N GLU A 475 -10.06 27.71 12.93
CA GLU A 475 -8.87 28.26 13.59
C GLU A 475 -7.64 27.34 13.45
N HIS A 476 -7.84 26.02 13.33
CA HIS A 476 -6.75 25.07 13.14
C HIS A 476 -6.17 25.17 11.72
N GLU A 477 -7.03 25.23 10.69
CA GLU A 477 -6.64 25.44 9.31
C GLU A 477 -5.96 26.80 9.13
N ALA A 478 -6.54 27.87 9.71
CA ALA A 478 -5.98 29.20 9.65
C ALA A 478 -4.59 29.29 10.30
N SER A 479 -4.42 28.69 11.48
CA SER A 479 -3.13 28.61 12.17
C SER A 479 -2.11 27.81 11.37
N PHE A 480 -2.50 26.65 10.83
CA PHE A 480 -1.62 25.81 9.99
C PHE A 480 -1.14 26.55 8.74
N LYS A 481 -2.03 27.34 8.11
CA LYS A 481 -1.72 28.17 6.93
C LYS A 481 -1.04 29.51 7.29
N GLY A 482 -0.75 29.74 8.57
CA GLY A 482 -0.07 30.92 9.07
C GLY A 482 -0.84 32.22 8.83
N ARG A 483 -2.18 32.18 8.80
CA ARG A 483 -3.07 33.32 8.48
C ARG A 483 -2.63 34.60 9.18
N ASP A 484 -2.38 34.52 10.48
CA ASP A 484 -2.10 35.68 11.33
C ASP A 484 -0.81 36.43 10.92
N LEU A 485 0.10 35.77 10.22
CA LEU A 485 1.32 36.39 9.68
C LEU A 485 0.98 37.37 8.56
N TRP A 486 0.13 36.97 7.61
CA TRP A 486 -0.02 37.64 6.32
C TRP A 486 -1.40 38.28 6.10
N ILE A 487 -2.41 37.96 6.90
CA ILE A 487 -3.80 38.35 6.65
C ILE A 487 -3.99 39.87 6.55
N ARG A 488 -3.26 40.63 7.36
CA ARG A 488 -3.29 42.11 7.31
C ARG A 488 -2.84 42.64 5.95
N ALA A 489 -1.75 42.12 5.42
CA ALA A 489 -1.22 42.54 4.12
C ALA A 489 -2.12 42.11 2.95
N VAL A 490 -2.67 40.89 3.01
CA VAL A 490 -3.60 40.40 1.97
C VAL A 490 -4.90 41.19 1.99
N ARG A 491 -5.48 41.41 3.17
CA ARG A 491 -6.73 42.17 3.32
C ARG A 491 -6.57 43.59 2.82
N ALA A 492 -5.53 44.30 3.29
CA ALA A 492 -5.31 45.69 2.88
C ALA A 492 -5.17 45.82 1.36
N HIS A 493 -4.48 44.88 0.71
CA HIS A 493 -4.40 44.82 -0.75
C HIS A 493 -5.75 44.50 -1.43
N CYS A 494 -6.57 43.64 -0.84
CA CYS A 494 -7.88 43.28 -1.37
C CYS A 494 -8.90 44.43 -1.25
N GLU A 495 -8.86 45.18 -0.15
CA GLU A 495 -9.75 46.31 0.14
C GLU A 495 -9.28 47.64 -0.47
N GLY A 496 -8.00 47.73 -0.86
CA GLY A 496 -7.41 48.94 -1.42
C GLY A 496 -7.00 49.97 -0.36
N THR A 497 -6.70 49.51 0.86
CA THR A 497 -6.16 50.32 1.95
C THR A 497 -4.64 50.24 2.00
N ASP A 498 -3.98 51.28 2.51
CA ASP A 498 -2.52 51.31 2.62
C ASP A 498 -2.04 50.25 3.61
N VAL A 499 -1.05 49.45 3.20
CA VAL A 499 -0.60 48.22 3.88
C VAL A 499 0.49 48.49 4.94
N PHE A 500 1.28 49.54 4.74
CA PHE A 500 2.42 49.88 5.60
C PHE A 500 2.38 51.37 5.95
N ARG A 501 2.74 51.70 7.18
CA ARG A 501 3.05 53.07 7.59
C ARG A 501 4.46 53.45 7.10
N ASP A 502 4.78 54.74 7.08
CA ASP A 502 6.09 55.28 6.65
C ASP A 502 7.29 54.68 7.40
N ASP A 503 7.07 54.03 8.54
CA ASP A 503 8.06 53.34 9.36
C ASP A 503 8.20 51.82 9.07
N GLU A 504 7.67 51.36 7.94
CA GLU A 504 7.62 49.95 7.51
C GLU A 504 6.83 49.02 8.45
N THR A 505 6.03 49.57 9.37
CA THR A 505 5.10 48.78 10.19
C THR A 505 3.79 48.51 9.44
N VAL A 506 3.23 47.30 9.61
CA VAL A 506 1.95 46.92 8.99
C VAL A 506 0.84 47.76 9.60
N SER A 507 0.09 48.49 8.77
CA SER A 507 -1.08 49.27 9.21
C SER A 507 -2.18 48.33 9.71
N ASP A 508 -2.96 48.81 10.68
CA ASP A 508 -4.02 48.01 11.28
C ASP A 508 -5.21 47.92 10.30
N ALA A 509 -5.33 46.80 9.60
CA ALA A 509 -6.43 46.54 8.65
C ALA A 509 -7.73 46.07 9.35
N GLY A 510 -7.79 46.18 10.69
CA GLY A 510 -8.91 45.74 11.52
C GLY A 510 -9.04 44.21 11.65
N ASP A 511 -9.83 43.76 12.61
CA ASP A 511 -10.14 42.34 12.80
C ASP A 511 -11.05 41.82 11.68
N LEU A 512 -10.94 40.52 11.34
CA LEU A 512 -11.80 39.84 10.37
C LEU A 512 -13.20 39.76 11.01
N ASN A 513 -13.99 40.82 10.88
CA ASN A 513 -15.39 40.74 11.29
C ASN A 513 -16.10 39.86 10.26
N VAL A 514 -16.45 38.65 10.69
CA VAL A 514 -17.34 37.74 9.97
C VAL A 514 -18.65 38.49 9.75
N VAL A 515 -18.98 38.77 8.48
CA VAL A 515 -20.27 39.33 8.06
C VAL A 515 -21.11 38.21 7.48
#